data_AF-A0A0S8EW08-F1
#
_entry.id   AF-A0A0S8EW08-F1
#
_cell.length_a   1.000
_cell.length_b   1.000
_cell.length_c   1.000
_cell.angle_alpha   90.00
_cell.angle_beta   90.00
_cell.angle_gamma   90.00
#
_symmetry.space_group_name_H-M   'P 1'
#
loop_
_entity.id
_entity.type
_entity.pdbx_description
1 polymer ?
#
loop_
_entity_poly.entity_id
_entity_poly.type
_entity_poly.pdbx_seq_one_letter_code
_entity_poly.pdbx_strand_id
1 'polypeptide(L)'
;LKYLLRRVAERYIPRDVARLPKQGFGFPVGIWLRGQLAPLVRQRLGSSKMAETGVFEQGCIDTLISEHTTGVADHSYRLWLLLCLEFWFDIYIEAADVPDLQESTLACVTPTD
;
A
#
# COMPACT_ATOMS: atom_id res chain seq x y z
N LEU A 1 -10.47 26.51 -10.64
CA LEU A 1 -11.53 25.48 -10.86
C LEU A 1 -12.51 25.22 -9.69
N LYS A 2 -12.22 25.61 -8.42
CA LYS A 2 -13.03 25.18 -7.24
C LYS A 2 -14.22 26.07 -6.82
N TYR A 3 -14.31 27.33 -7.26
CA TYR A 3 -15.29 28.28 -6.69
C TYR A 3 -16.74 27.91 -7.01
N LEU A 4 -17.04 27.59 -8.27
CA LEU A 4 -18.40 27.21 -8.70
C LEU A 4 -18.87 25.92 -8.02
N LEU A 5 -18.00 24.90 -7.97
CA LEU A 5 -18.33 23.63 -7.31
C LEU A 5 -18.62 23.83 -5.82
N ARG A 6 -17.85 24.69 -5.13
CA ARG A 6 -18.11 25.05 -3.73
C ARG A 6 -19.45 25.78 -3.56
N ARG A 7 -19.77 26.77 -4.41
CA ARG A 7 -21.07 27.48 -4.36
C ARG A 7 -22.26 26.55 -4.57
N VAL A 8 -22.14 25.54 -5.43
CA VAL A 8 -23.20 24.55 -5.62
C VAL A 8 -23.30 23.62 -4.41
N ALA A 9 -22.18 23.13 -3.88
CA ALA A 9 -22.14 22.26 -2.71
C ALA A 9 -22.73 22.92 -1.45
N GLU A 10 -22.54 24.23 -1.25
CA GLU A 10 -23.14 24.99 -0.13
C GLU A 10 -24.68 24.92 -0.09
N ARG A 11 -25.35 24.48 -1.16
CA ARG A 11 -26.81 24.26 -1.19
C ARG A 11 -27.25 22.92 -0.58
N TYR A 12 -26.33 21.95 -0.48
CA TYR A 12 -26.63 20.56 -0.11
C TYR A 12 -25.91 20.09 1.15
N ILE A 13 -24.77 20.70 1.50
CA ILE A 13 -23.99 20.36 2.68
C ILE A 13 -23.63 21.62 3.50
N PRO A 14 -23.37 21.48 4.81
CA PRO A 14 -22.96 22.60 5.66
C PRO A 14 -21.77 23.39 5.08
N ARG A 15 -21.80 24.72 5.25
CA ARG A 15 -20.83 25.65 4.64
C ARG A 15 -19.38 25.41 5.08
N ASP A 16 -19.21 25.05 6.34
CA ASP A 16 -17.95 24.65 6.95
C ASP A 16 -17.36 23.42 6.26
N VAL A 17 -18.18 22.41 5.93
CA VAL A 17 -17.76 21.22 5.18
C VAL A 17 -17.45 21.55 3.72
N ALA A 18 -18.31 22.33 3.03
CA ALA A 18 -18.12 22.69 1.62
C ALA A 18 -16.84 23.49 1.35
N ARG A 19 -16.33 24.20 2.37
CA ARG A 19 -15.15 25.07 2.28
C ARG A 19 -13.85 24.42 2.71
N LEU A 20 -13.89 23.17 3.21
CA LEU A 20 -12.69 22.45 3.59
C LEU A 20 -11.62 22.46 2.47
N PRO A 21 -10.33 22.47 2.86
CA PRO A 21 -9.25 22.28 1.89
C PRO A 21 -9.43 20.93 1.20
N LYS A 22 -9.06 20.85 -0.08
CA LYS A 22 -9.04 19.55 -0.76
C LYS A 22 -7.96 18.72 -0.08
N GLN A 23 -8.36 17.66 0.58
CA GLN A 23 -7.44 16.64 1.03
C GLN A 23 -7.29 15.61 -0.07
N GLY A 24 -6.08 15.04 -0.18
CA GLY A 24 -5.90 13.85 -0.98
C GLY A 24 -6.69 12.71 -0.37
N PHE A 25 -7.07 11.73 -1.19
CA PHE A 25 -7.55 10.46 -0.67
C PHE A 25 -6.32 9.69 -0.15
N GLY A 26 -5.89 10.01 1.07
CA GLY A 26 -4.91 9.21 1.78
C GLY A 26 -5.61 7.97 2.31
N PHE A 27 -5.20 6.79 1.84
CA PHE A 27 -5.61 5.54 2.46
C PHE A 27 -4.61 5.19 3.56
N PRO A 28 -5.03 4.51 4.65
CA PRO A 28 -4.21 4.24 5.82
C PRO A 28 -3.21 3.10 5.57
N VAL A 29 -2.39 3.23 4.54
CA VAL A 29 -1.47 2.20 4.05
C VAL A 29 -0.51 1.73 5.15
N GLY A 30 0.03 2.62 5.96
CA GLY A 30 0.92 2.24 7.06
C GLY A 30 0.25 1.39 8.12
N ILE A 31 -1.04 1.63 8.40
CA ILE A 31 -1.81 0.81 9.34
C ILE A 31 -2.01 -0.58 8.73
N TRP A 32 -2.33 -0.65 7.43
CA TRP A 32 -2.51 -1.92 6.75
C TRP A 32 -1.21 -2.73 6.65
N LEU A 33 -0.10 -2.11 6.26
CA LEU A 33 1.20 -2.77 6.11
C LEU A 33 1.77 -3.25 7.46
N ARG A 34 1.40 -2.63 8.58
CA ARG A 34 1.73 -3.14 9.93
C ARG A 34 0.75 -4.18 10.46
N GLY A 35 -0.49 -4.16 9.99
CA GLY A 35 -1.56 -5.05 10.44
C GLY A 35 -1.90 -6.09 9.39
N GLN A 36 -3.11 -6.00 8.85
CA GLN A 36 -3.73 -6.97 7.93
C GLN A 36 -2.88 -7.33 6.69
N LEU A 37 -2.07 -6.42 6.15
CA LEU A 37 -1.19 -6.70 5.00
C LEU A 37 0.24 -7.09 5.39
N ALA A 38 0.60 -7.09 6.67
CA ALA A 38 1.95 -7.47 7.10
C ALA A 38 2.37 -8.90 6.67
N PRO A 39 1.47 -9.91 6.66
CA PRO A 39 1.81 -11.23 6.13
C PRO A 39 2.13 -11.19 4.64
N LEU A 40 1.34 -10.48 3.84
CA LEU A 40 1.56 -10.31 2.40
C LEU A 40 2.91 -9.64 2.12
N VAL A 41 3.22 -8.56 2.86
CA VAL A 41 4.50 -7.85 2.75
C VAL A 41 5.66 -8.79 3.04
N ARG A 42 5.61 -9.54 4.14
CA ARG A 42 6.66 -10.50 4.50
C ARG A 42 6.80 -11.62 3.48
N GLN A 43 5.69 -12.15 2.98
CA GLN A 43 5.70 -13.21 1.97
C GLN A 43 6.30 -12.73 0.65
N ARG A 44 5.90 -11.54 0.17
CA ARG A 44 6.30 -11.04 -1.14
C ARG A 44 7.67 -10.38 -1.15
N LEU A 45 7.96 -9.57 -0.14
CA LEU A 45 9.22 -8.82 -0.09
C LEU A 45 10.33 -9.57 0.67
N GLY A 46 10.01 -10.55 1.52
CA GLY A 46 11.02 -11.37 2.22
C GLY A 46 11.76 -12.35 1.33
N SER A 47 11.19 -12.70 0.18
CA SER A 47 11.86 -13.42 -0.92
C SER A 47 11.59 -12.68 -2.22
N SER A 48 12.13 -11.46 -2.31
CA SER A 48 11.93 -10.58 -3.47
C SER A 48 12.66 -11.13 -4.69
N LYS A 49 11.92 -11.38 -5.78
CA LYS A 49 12.51 -11.79 -7.07
C LYS A 49 13.39 -10.68 -7.66
N MET A 50 13.01 -9.44 -7.43
CA MET A 50 13.84 -8.29 -7.80
C MET A 50 15.16 -8.27 -7.02
N ALA A 51 15.18 -8.78 -5.78
CA ALA A 51 16.43 -8.97 -5.05
C ALA A 51 17.23 -10.17 -5.58
N GLU A 52 16.57 -11.28 -5.94
CA GLU A 52 17.22 -12.44 -6.56
C GLU A 52 17.89 -12.10 -7.90
N THR A 53 17.29 -11.20 -8.69
CA THR A 53 17.85 -10.72 -9.97
C THR A 53 18.89 -9.60 -9.80
N GLY A 54 19.17 -9.19 -8.56
CA GLY A 54 20.19 -8.19 -8.24
C GLY A 54 19.78 -6.73 -8.47
N VAL A 55 18.48 -6.46 -8.70
CA VAL A 55 17.96 -5.08 -8.82
C VAL A 55 17.95 -4.39 -7.45
N PHE A 56 17.65 -5.14 -6.40
CA PHE A 56 17.70 -4.67 -5.00
C PHE A 56 18.53 -5.58 -4.12
N GLU A 57 18.95 -5.06 -2.97
CA GLU A 57 19.60 -5.84 -1.92
C GLU A 57 18.55 -6.34 -0.91
N GLN A 58 18.45 -7.65 -0.72
CA GLN A 58 17.48 -8.26 0.21
C GLN A 58 17.63 -7.72 1.64
N GLY A 59 18.87 -7.55 2.13
CA GLY A 59 19.11 -7.03 3.48
C GLY A 59 18.56 -5.61 3.71
N CYS A 60 18.58 -4.76 2.68
CA CYS A 60 17.96 -3.44 2.74
C CYS A 60 16.43 -3.54 2.83
N ILE A 61 15.82 -4.45 2.06
CA ILE A 61 14.37 -4.70 2.11
C ILE A 61 13.96 -5.22 3.49
N ASP A 62 14.69 -6.18 4.03
CA ASP A 62 14.42 -6.76 5.35
C ASP A 62 14.49 -5.70 6.46
N THR A 63 15.46 -4.79 6.37
CA THR A 63 15.59 -3.66 7.30
C THR A 63 14.37 -2.74 7.23
N LEU A 64 13.91 -2.39 6.02
CA LEU A 64 12.71 -1.56 5.84
C LEU A 64 11.45 -2.21 6.41
N ILE A 65 11.28 -3.52 6.19
CA ILE A 65 10.16 -4.28 6.74
C ILE A 65 10.23 -4.26 8.27
N SER A 66 11.38 -4.60 8.85
CA SER A 66 11.59 -4.66 10.29
C SER A 66 11.34 -3.32 10.98
N GLU A 67 11.97 -2.24 10.50
CA GLU A 67 11.80 -0.90 11.07
C GLU A 67 10.35 -0.42 10.99
N HIS A 68 9.64 -0.76 9.92
CA HIS A 68 8.23 -0.40 9.77
C HIS A 68 7.31 -1.20 10.68
N THR A 69 7.50 -2.53 10.76
CA THR A 69 6.66 -3.40 11.58
C THR A 69 6.88 -3.15 13.07
N THR A 70 8.11 -2.85 13.49
CA THR A 70 8.44 -2.51 14.89
C THR A 70 8.10 -1.07 15.27
N GLY A 71 7.76 -0.22 14.29
CA GLY A 71 7.42 1.18 14.54
C GLY A 71 8.63 2.10 14.78
N VAL A 72 9.85 1.61 14.52
CA VAL A 72 11.09 2.41 14.61
C VAL A 72 11.07 3.55 13.58
N ALA A 73 10.55 3.31 12.38
CA ALA A 73 10.43 4.31 11.33
C ALA A 73 9.21 4.08 10.42
N ASP A 74 8.70 5.16 9.82
CA ASP A 74 7.58 5.06 8.88
C ASP A 74 8.06 4.86 7.43
N HIS A 75 8.13 3.60 7.00
CA HIS A 75 8.40 3.22 5.60
C HIS A 75 7.15 2.91 4.78
N SER A 76 5.97 3.36 5.21
CA SER A 76 4.68 3.07 4.57
C SER A 76 4.71 3.19 3.03
N TYR A 77 5.18 4.35 2.53
CA TYR A 77 5.20 4.61 1.09
C TYR A 77 6.28 3.80 0.36
N ARG A 78 7.43 3.56 0.99
CA ARG A 78 8.52 2.79 0.37
C ARG A 78 8.11 1.33 0.20
N LEU A 79 7.58 0.73 1.26
CA LEU A 79 7.09 -0.65 1.23
C LEU A 79 5.90 -0.81 0.28
N TRP A 80 5.01 0.17 0.23
CA TRP A 80 3.92 0.18 -0.75
C TRP A 80 4.44 0.19 -2.20
N LEU A 81 5.39 1.07 -2.50
CA LEU A 81 5.98 1.15 -3.84
C LEU A 81 6.73 -0.14 -4.21
N LEU A 82 7.51 -0.70 -3.28
CA LEU A 82 8.21 -1.98 -3.49
C LEU A 82 7.22 -3.11 -3.75
N LEU A 83 6.13 -3.19 -2.99
CA LEU A 83 5.10 -4.20 -3.17
C LEU A 83 4.42 -4.09 -4.55
N CYS A 84 4.03 -2.88 -4.95
CA CYS A 84 3.46 -2.65 -6.29
C CYS A 84 4.46 -2.99 -7.39
N LEU A 85 5.74 -2.67 -7.20
CA LEU A 85 6.79 -2.94 -8.17
C LEU A 85 7.04 -4.44 -8.32
N GLU A 86 7.03 -5.20 -7.22
CA GLU A 86 7.15 -6.66 -7.29
C GLU A 86 5.99 -7.30 -8.04
N PHE A 87 4.75 -6.88 -7.76
CA PHE A 87 3.61 -7.37 -8.54
C PHE A 87 3.74 -7.02 -10.03
N TRP A 88 4.19 -5.81 -10.35
CA TRP A 88 4.44 -5.43 -11.74
C TRP A 88 5.53 -6.31 -12.38
N PHE A 89 6.61 -6.58 -11.65
CA PHE A 89 7.72 -7.41 -12.13
C PHE A 89 7.26 -8.85 -12.41
N ASP A 90 6.48 -9.44 -11.50
CA ASP A 90 5.86 -10.75 -11.68
C ASP A 90 5.02 -10.82 -12.97
N ILE A 91 4.16 -9.82 -13.18
CA ILE A 91 3.19 -9.81 -14.29
C ILE A 91 3.90 -9.60 -15.64
N TYR A 92 4.85 -8.67 -15.71
CA TYR A 92 5.37 -8.18 -16.99
C TYR A 92 6.77 -8.68 -17.35
N ILE A 93 7.57 -9.12 -16.37
CA ILE A 93 8.96 -9.54 -16.59
C ILE A 93 9.08 -11.06 -16.48
N GLU A 94 8.58 -11.64 -15.39
CA GLU A 94 8.56 -13.10 -15.21
C GLU A 94 7.46 -13.77 -16.06
N ALA A 95 6.51 -12.98 -16.57
CA ALA A 95 5.29 -13.48 -17.22
C ALA A 95 4.56 -14.53 -16.37
N ALA A 96 4.65 -14.38 -15.05
CA ALA A 96 3.93 -15.22 -14.11
C ALA A 96 2.43 -14.93 -14.25
N ASP A 97 1.62 -15.97 -14.13
CA ASP A 97 0.17 -15.80 -14.11
C ASP A 97 -0.17 -14.85 -12.95
N VAL A 98 -1.05 -13.87 -13.19
CA VAL A 98 -1.41 -12.89 -12.16
C VAL A 98 -1.96 -13.68 -10.98
N PRO A 99 -1.30 -13.69 -9.80
CA PRO A 99 -1.80 -14.45 -8.68
C PRO A 99 -3.18 -13.89 -8.36
N ASP A 100 -4.17 -14.76 -8.15
CA ASP A 100 -5.51 -14.32 -7.80
C ASP A 100 -5.42 -13.46 -6.53
N LEU A 101 -5.60 -12.15 -6.73
CA LEU A 101 -5.53 -11.17 -5.66
C LEU A 101 -6.74 -11.33 -4.73
N GLN A 102 -7.81 -12.02 -5.16
CA GLN A 102 -8.95 -12.31 -4.30
C GLN A 102 -8.61 -13.36 -3.24
N GLU A 103 -8.01 -14.49 -3.57
CA GLU A 103 -7.61 -15.50 -2.58
C GLU A 103 -6.59 -14.97 -1.56
N SER A 104 -5.58 -14.23 -2.02
CA SER A 104 -4.50 -13.71 -1.18
C SER A 104 -4.91 -12.55 -0.27
N THR A 105 -5.87 -11.72 -0.71
CA THR A 105 -6.44 -10.65 0.13
C THR A 105 -7.48 -11.22 1.10
N LEU A 106 -8.30 -12.19 0.69
CA LEU A 106 -9.28 -12.83 1.57
C LEU A 106 -8.59 -13.58 2.72
N ALA A 107 -7.48 -14.26 2.45
CA ALA A 107 -6.67 -14.92 3.49
C ALA A 107 -6.06 -13.95 4.52
N CYS A 108 -5.90 -12.66 4.18
CA CYS A 108 -5.37 -11.63 5.06
C CYS A 108 -6.45 -10.80 5.79
N VAL A 109 -7.70 -10.85 5.33
CA VAL A 109 -8.83 -10.01 5.82
C VAL A 109 -9.85 -10.83 6.62
N THR A 110 -9.85 -12.16 6.52
CA THR A 110 -10.64 -13.00 7.41
C THR A 110 -10.00 -13.04 8.82
N PRO A 111 -10.74 -12.69 9.88
CA PRO A 111 -10.27 -12.96 11.23
C PRO A 111 -10.13 -14.48 11.36
N THR A 112 -8.94 -14.96 11.70
CA THR A 112 -8.83 -16.27 12.35
C THR A 112 -9.47 -16.09 13.73
N ASP A 113 -10.47 -16.93 14.04
CA ASP A 113 -11.37 -16.91 15.21
C ASP A 113 -10.90 -16.17 16.47
#